data_AF-A0A286FVI9-F1
#
_entry.id   AF-A0A286FVI9-F1
#
_cell.length_a   1.000
_cell.length_b   1.000
_cell.length_c   1.000
_cell.angle_alpha   90.00
_cell.angle_beta   90.00
_cell.angle_gamma   90.00
#
_symmetry.space_group_name_H-M   'P 1'
#
loop_
_entity.id
_entity.type
_entity.pdbx_description
1 polymer ?
#
loop_
_entity_poly.entity_id
_entity_poly.type
_entity_poly.pdbx_seq_one_letter_code
_entity_poly.pdbx_strand_id
1 'polypeptide(L)'
;MTTTQVRFPARTTQEFKALMKTDSAQYQFIRSMEDWHQELQREDADKNPVSRLSKSDIDAFTESLIFNNGGLAGARYDTLARTLTFYEFESVLNRFGIHMDLFRTEGPEGGDGFRDSKCMSQSPFPWVLSIGDLCTSNCIFKSPA
;
A
#
# COMPACT_ATOMS: atom_id res chain seq x y z
N MET A 1 -28.21 -7.55 0.01
CA MET A 1 -26.80 -7.26 0.38
C MET A 1 -25.96 -7.53 -0.83
N THR A 2 -25.36 -6.52 -1.44
CA THR A 2 -24.46 -6.67 -2.58
C THR A 2 -23.12 -7.18 -2.06
N THR A 3 -22.75 -8.41 -2.39
CA THR A 3 -21.42 -8.95 -2.05
C THR A 3 -20.39 -8.18 -2.85
N THR A 4 -19.55 -7.36 -2.21
CA THR A 4 -18.44 -6.69 -2.88
C THR A 4 -17.50 -7.76 -3.44
N GLN A 5 -17.30 -7.77 -4.75
CA GLN A 5 -16.38 -8.69 -5.41
C GLN A 5 -14.95 -8.38 -4.97
N VAL A 6 -14.20 -9.38 -4.50
CA VAL A 6 -12.77 -9.23 -4.21
C VAL A 6 -12.03 -9.10 -5.53
N ARG A 7 -11.24 -8.03 -5.68
CA ARG A 7 -10.40 -7.78 -6.85
C ARG A 7 -8.95 -7.58 -6.41
N PHE A 8 -8.03 -8.12 -7.20
CA PHE A 8 -6.60 -7.91 -7.04
C PHE A 8 -5.98 -7.43 -8.36
N PRO A 9 -5.21 -6.34 -8.36
CA PRO A 9 -5.13 -5.32 -7.30
C PRO A 9 -6.47 -4.57 -7.13
N ALA A 10 -6.73 -4.04 -5.94
CA ALA A 10 -7.97 -3.31 -5.64
C ALA A 10 -7.97 -1.92 -6.30
N ARG A 11 -9.09 -1.55 -6.91
CA ARG A 11 -9.32 -0.26 -7.59
C ARG A 11 -10.21 0.68 -6.79
N THR A 12 -10.93 0.16 -5.81
CA THR A 12 -11.73 0.93 -4.86
C THR A 12 -11.36 0.57 -3.43
N THR A 13 -11.70 1.44 -2.49
CA THR A 13 -11.45 1.18 -1.07
C THR A 13 -12.29 0.03 -0.55
N GLN A 14 -13.52 -0.14 -1.06
CA GLN A 14 -14.35 -1.29 -0.70
C GLN A 14 -13.70 -2.59 -1.16
N GLU A 15 -13.11 -2.61 -2.36
CA GLU A 15 -12.32 -3.75 -2.85
C GLU A 15 -11.07 -3.97 -1.99
N PHE A 16 -10.36 -2.91 -1.58
CA PHE A 16 -9.17 -3.03 -0.72
C PHE A 16 -9.53 -3.58 0.67
N LYS A 17 -10.58 -3.04 1.31
CA LYS A 17 -11.13 -3.55 2.56
C LYS A 17 -11.62 -5.00 2.44
N ALA A 18 -12.18 -5.39 1.29
CA ALA A 18 -12.57 -6.77 1.03
C ALA A 18 -11.35 -7.68 0.85
N LEU A 19 -10.32 -7.21 0.14
CA LEU A 19 -9.06 -7.91 -0.08
C LEU A 19 -8.35 -8.24 1.25
N MET A 20 -8.30 -7.28 2.19
CA MET A 20 -7.70 -7.47 3.53
C MET A 20 -8.40 -8.57 4.36
N LYS A 21 -9.69 -8.82 4.11
CA LYS A 21 -10.47 -9.85 4.84
C LYS A 21 -10.35 -11.24 4.22
N THR A 22 -9.59 -11.39 3.13
CA THR A 22 -9.46 -12.68 2.47
C THR A 22 -8.37 -13.53 3.11
N ASP A 23 -8.68 -14.79 3.37
CA ASP A 23 -7.70 -15.83 3.71
C ASP A 23 -7.22 -16.59 2.47
N SER A 24 -7.64 -16.15 1.27
CA SER A 24 -7.41 -16.93 0.06
C SER A 24 -5.96 -16.83 -0.40
N ALA A 25 -5.28 -17.98 -0.39
CA ALA A 25 -3.96 -18.19 -0.99
C ALA A 25 -3.89 -17.82 -2.49
N GLN A 26 -5.04 -17.61 -3.14
CA GLN A 26 -5.12 -17.18 -4.53
C GLN A 26 -4.60 -15.75 -4.77
N TYR A 27 -4.52 -14.91 -3.73
CA TYR A 27 -4.00 -13.55 -3.83
C TYR A 27 -2.68 -13.43 -3.06
N GLN A 28 -1.56 -13.55 -3.78
CA GLN A 28 -0.22 -13.31 -3.25
C GLN A 28 0.09 -11.81 -3.27
N PHE A 29 -0.10 -11.16 -2.14
CA PHE A 29 0.24 -9.75 -1.94
C PHE A 29 0.92 -9.57 -0.58
N ILE A 30 1.66 -8.47 -0.43
CA ILE A 30 2.43 -8.15 0.76
C ILE A 30 1.46 -7.72 1.86
N ARG A 31 1.35 -8.55 2.91
CA ARG A 31 0.46 -8.34 4.06
C ARG A 31 1.20 -7.91 5.31
N SER A 32 2.50 -8.14 5.32
CA SER A 32 3.36 -7.98 6.49
C SER A 32 4.78 -7.59 6.08
N MET A 33 5.59 -7.28 7.10
CA MET A 33 6.99 -6.96 6.90
C MET A 33 7.82 -8.18 6.44
N GLU A 34 7.40 -9.38 6.86
CA GLU A 34 7.99 -10.63 6.41
C GLU A 34 7.74 -10.85 4.91
N ASP A 35 6.51 -10.64 4.43
CA ASP A 35 6.19 -10.80 3.00
C ASP A 35 6.99 -9.82 2.13
N TRP A 36 7.23 -8.60 2.62
CA TRP A 36 8.05 -7.63 1.91
C TRP A 36 9.50 -8.10 1.79
N HIS A 37 10.09 -8.59 2.88
CA HIS A 37 11.43 -9.14 2.82
C HIS A 37 11.51 -10.35 1.88
N GLN A 38 10.49 -11.21 1.86
CA GLN A 38 10.41 -12.30 0.90
C GLN A 38 10.31 -11.79 -0.55
N GLU A 39 9.53 -10.74 -0.81
CA GLU A 39 9.46 -10.11 -2.14
C GLU A 39 10.82 -9.56 -2.59
N LEU A 40 11.61 -8.97 -1.67
CA LEU A 40 12.97 -8.51 -1.97
C LEU A 40 13.94 -9.64 -2.35
N GLN A 41 13.68 -10.88 -1.90
CA GLN A 41 14.52 -12.05 -2.19
C GLN A 41 14.10 -12.81 -3.46
N ARG A 42 13.05 -12.40 -4.17
CA ARG A 42 12.58 -13.13 -5.36
C ARG A 42 13.61 -13.05 -6.50
N GLU A 43 14.04 -14.22 -6.96
CA GLU A 43 15.06 -14.39 -8.00
C GLU A 43 14.60 -13.98 -9.41
N ASP A 44 13.29 -13.79 -9.65
CA ASP A 44 12.75 -13.25 -10.92
C ASP A 44 12.98 -11.72 -10.99
N ALA A 45 14.25 -11.33 -10.94
CA ALA A 45 14.74 -9.94 -10.87
C ALA A 45 14.28 -9.10 -12.07
N ASP A 46 14.07 -9.72 -13.24
CA ASP A 46 13.55 -9.09 -14.45
C ASP A 46 12.09 -8.58 -14.28
N LYS A 47 11.38 -9.07 -13.25
CA LYS A 47 10.05 -8.60 -12.84
C LYS A 47 10.01 -8.03 -11.43
N ASN A 48 11.16 -7.91 -10.76
CA ASN A 48 11.23 -7.30 -9.45
C ASN A 48 11.19 -5.77 -9.62
N PRO A 49 10.08 -5.11 -9.26
CA PRO A 49 9.90 -3.70 -9.54
C PRO A 49 10.84 -2.80 -8.71
N VAL A 50 11.55 -3.36 -7.73
CA VAL A 50 12.58 -2.64 -6.96
C VAL A 50 14.02 -2.96 -7.37
N SER A 51 14.24 -3.78 -8.41
CA SER A 51 15.59 -4.14 -8.88
C SER A 51 16.45 -2.95 -9.31
N ARG A 52 15.83 -1.83 -9.70
CA ARG A 52 16.51 -0.58 -10.11
C ARG A 52 16.73 0.40 -8.96
N LEU A 53 16.14 0.15 -7.79
CA LEU A 53 16.34 1.01 -6.64
C LEU A 53 17.74 0.77 -6.08
N SER A 54 18.37 1.84 -5.61
CA SER A 54 19.58 1.71 -4.80
C SER A 54 19.24 1.00 -3.49
N LYS A 55 20.23 0.37 -2.86
CA LYS A 55 20.04 -0.23 -1.52
C LYS A 55 19.50 0.81 -0.52
N SER A 56 20.00 2.05 -0.56
CA SER A 56 19.51 3.13 0.30
C SER A 56 18.04 3.48 0.04
N ASP A 57 17.58 3.41 -1.21
CA ASP A 57 16.18 3.69 -1.54
C ASP A 57 15.26 2.57 -1.07
N ILE A 58 15.70 1.32 -1.20
CA ILE A 58 14.99 0.15 -0.67
C ILE A 58 14.90 0.24 0.85
N ASP A 59 16.02 0.52 1.53
CA ASP A 59 16.09 0.62 2.98
C ASP A 59 15.17 1.76 3.47
N ALA A 60 15.23 2.94 2.83
CA ALA A 60 14.35 4.08 3.18
C ALA A 60 12.86 3.79 2.96
N PHE A 61 12.49 3.12 1.86
CA PHE A 61 11.12 2.68 1.65
C PHE A 61 10.69 1.66 2.71
N THR A 62 11.54 0.68 2.98
CA THR A 62 11.30 -0.39 3.96
C THR A 62 11.05 0.16 5.36
N GLU A 63 11.89 1.11 5.82
CA GLU A 63 11.74 1.77 7.12
C GLU A 63 10.45 2.57 7.25
N SER A 64 9.85 2.97 6.13
CA SER A 64 8.58 3.70 6.11
C SER A 64 7.34 2.80 6.11
N LEU A 65 7.48 1.50 5.84
CA LEU A 65 6.34 0.60 5.70
C LEU A 65 5.66 0.37 7.05
N ILE A 66 4.36 0.61 7.07
CA ILE A 66 3.49 0.32 8.19
C ILE A 66 2.43 -0.68 7.74
N PHE A 67 2.30 -1.76 8.50
CA PHE A 67 1.24 -2.74 8.31
C PHE A 67 0.25 -2.70 9.46
N ASN A 68 -1.02 -2.96 9.15
CA ASN A 68 -2.10 -3.17 10.10
C ASN A 68 -3.09 -4.20 9.54
N ASN A 69 -3.87 -4.90 10.37
CA ASN A 69 -4.89 -5.87 9.94
C ASN A 69 -4.57 -6.73 8.68
N GLY A 70 -3.33 -7.20 8.54
CA GLY A 70 -2.92 -8.03 7.39
C GLY A 70 -2.73 -7.30 6.06
N GLY A 71 -2.38 -6.01 6.06
CA GLY A 71 -1.95 -5.30 4.86
C GLY A 71 -1.40 -3.90 5.11
N LEU A 72 -1.08 -3.19 4.02
CA LEU A 72 -0.45 -1.88 4.09
C LEU A 72 -1.39 -0.86 4.74
N ALA A 73 -0.89 -0.17 5.77
CA ALA A 73 -1.57 0.92 6.46
C ALA A 73 -0.98 2.28 6.08
N GLY A 74 0.34 2.33 5.85
CA GLY A 74 0.98 3.53 5.31
C GLY A 74 2.40 3.26 4.83
N ALA A 75 2.92 4.17 4.00
CA ALA A 75 4.29 4.15 3.49
C ALA A 75 4.69 5.54 3.00
N ARG A 76 6.00 5.81 2.95
CA ARG A 76 6.53 6.96 2.21
C ARG A 76 6.92 6.50 0.81
N TYR A 77 6.33 7.06 -0.23
CA TYR A 77 6.58 6.63 -1.62
C TYR A 77 7.40 7.65 -2.42
N ASP A 78 7.82 8.76 -1.81
CA ASP A 78 8.57 9.83 -2.46
C ASP A 78 9.90 9.37 -3.07
N THR A 79 10.56 8.41 -2.44
CA THR A 79 11.78 7.79 -2.97
C THR A 79 11.46 6.94 -4.21
N LEU A 80 10.39 6.15 -4.16
CA LEU A 80 9.97 5.31 -5.28
C LEU A 80 9.56 6.14 -6.49
N ALA A 81 8.74 7.18 -6.28
CA ALA A 81 8.22 8.03 -7.34
C ALA A 81 9.30 8.85 -8.07
N ARG A 82 10.46 9.05 -7.44
CA ARG A 82 11.60 9.76 -8.05
C ARG A 82 12.49 8.86 -8.89
N THR A 83 12.55 7.57 -8.56
CA THR A 83 13.50 6.62 -9.17
C THR A 83 12.84 5.70 -10.19
N LEU A 84 11.59 5.31 -9.95
CA LEU A 84 10.85 4.36 -10.78
C LEU A 84 10.04 5.07 -11.87
N THR A 85 9.91 4.39 -13.02
CA THR A 85 8.90 4.75 -14.03
C THR A 85 7.49 4.51 -13.50
N PHE A 86 6.51 5.07 -14.19
CA PHE A 86 5.10 4.88 -13.84
C PHE A 86 4.70 3.39 -13.73
N TYR A 87 5.11 2.56 -14.69
CA TYR A 87 4.77 1.13 -14.70
C TYR A 87 5.49 0.33 -13.61
N GLU A 88 6.74 0.68 -13.30
CA GLU A 88 7.48 0.06 -12.20
C GLU A 88 6.85 0.43 -10.86
N PHE A 89 6.50 1.71 -10.66
CA PHE A 89 5.79 2.17 -9.46
C PHE A 89 4.43 1.50 -9.28
N GLU A 90 3.63 1.43 -10.35
CA GLU A 90 2.38 0.67 -10.37
C GLU A 90 2.59 -0.80 -10.01
N SER A 91 3.65 -1.42 -10.53
CA SER A 91 4.00 -2.81 -10.20
C SER A 91 4.31 -2.98 -8.71
N VAL A 92 5.05 -2.05 -8.08
CA VAL A 92 5.26 -2.05 -6.62
C VAL A 92 3.92 -1.96 -5.88
N LEU A 93 3.06 -1.00 -6.22
CA LEU A 93 1.76 -0.83 -5.56
C LEU A 93 0.87 -2.07 -5.72
N ASN A 94 0.88 -2.70 -6.89
CA ASN A 94 0.12 -3.92 -7.13
C ASN A 94 0.56 -5.06 -6.21
N ARG A 95 1.85 -5.14 -5.81
CA ARG A 95 2.32 -6.11 -4.80
C ARG A 95 1.68 -5.90 -3.43
N PHE A 96 1.28 -4.68 -3.10
CA PHE A 96 0.51 -4.36 -1.89
C PHE A 96 -1.01 -4.48 -2.09
N GLY A 97 -1.47 -4.94 -3.27
CA GLY A 97 -2.89 -5.05 -3.61
C GLY A 97 -3.53 -3.73 -4.01
N ILE A 98 -2.74 -2.76 -4.45
CA ILE A 98 -3.16 -1.40 -4.73
C ILE A 98 -3.05 -1.11 -6.23
N HIS A 99 -4.17 -0.86 -6.89
CA HIS A 99 -4.17 -0.41 -8.29
C HIS A 99 -4.02 1.11 -8.37
N MET A 100 -3.51 1.61 -9.49
CA MET A 100 -3.34 3.06 -9.72
C MET A 100 -4.65 3.85 -9.67
N ASP A 101 -5.79 3.23 -10.04
CA ASP A 101 -7.13 3.83 -9.90
C ASP A 101 -7.42 4.21 -8.44
N LEU A 102 -7.12 3.29 -7.51
CA LEU A 102 -7.30 3.55 -6.09
C LEU A 102 -6.27 4.55 -5.58
N PHE A 103 -5.00 4.41 -5.98
CA PHE A 103 -3.90 5.32 -5.62
C PHE A 103 -4.21 6.77 -5.98
N ARG A 104 -4.77 7.01 -7.18
CA ARG A 104 -5.08 8.35 -7.70
C ARG A 104 -6.37 8.94 -7.17
N THR A 105 -7.17 8.19 -6.41
CA THR A 105 -8.41 8.70 -5.85
C THR A 105 -8.08 9.68 -4.73
N GLU A 106 -8.05 10.98 -5.04
CA GLU A 106 -8.05 12.07 -4.06
C GLU A 106 -9.49 12.56 -3.87
N GLY A 107 -9.95 12.67 -2.61
CA GLY A 107 -11.31 13.11 -2.32
C GLY A 107 -11.36 14.20 -1.25
N PRO A 108 -11.72 15.46 -1.60
CA PRO A 108 -12.03 16.51 -0.64
C PRO A 108 -13.32 16.25 0.17
N GLU A 109 -14.17 15.33 -0.32
CA GLU A 109 -15.47 14.97 0.29
C GLU A 109 -15.56 13.47 0.61
N GLY A 110 -14.54 12.90 1.27
CA GLY A 110 -14.67 11.56 1.85
C GLY A 110 -14.61 10.41 0.85
N GLY A 111 -13.82 10.54 -0.22
CA GLY A 111 -13.34 9.38 -0.95
C GLY A 111 -12.24 8.70 -0.13
N ASP A 112 -12.46 7.43 0.26
CA ASP A 112 -11.54 6.61 1.05
C ASP A 112 -10.21 6.25 0.29
N GLY A 113 -9.61 7.15 -0.49
CA GLY A 113 -8.40 6.89 -1.28
C GLY A 113 -7.10 6.85 -0.46
N PHE A 114 -5.93 6.83 -1.12
CA PHE A 114 -4.62 6.69 -0.46
C PHE A 114 -4.04 7.97 0.17
N ARG A 115 -4.83 9.04 0.13
CA ARG A 115 -4.71 10.22 1.01
C ARG A 115 -5.95 10.32 1.87
N ASP A 116 -6.28 9.23 2.56
CA ASP A 116 -7.41 9.23 3.49
C ASP A 116 -7.13 10.28 4.57
N SER A 117 -7.85 11.41 4.51
CA SER A 117 -7.63 12.54 5.42
C SER A 117 -7.94 12.16 6.87
N LYS A 118 -8.81 11.17 7.11
CA LYS A 118 -9.08 10.65 8.45
C LYS A 118 -7.90 9.83 8.95
N CYS A 119 -7.36 8.97 8.08
CA CYS A 119 -6.12 8.23 8.30
C CYS A 119 -4.98 9.20 8.66
N MET A 120 -4.77 10.26 7.88
CA MET A 120 -3.76 11.29 8.15
C MET A 120 -3.98 12.01 9.50
N SER A 121 -5.24 12.31 9.85
CA SER A 121 -5.58 13.02 11.11
C SER A 121 -5.54 12.16 12.38
N GLN A 122 -5.64 10.84 12.25
CA GLN A 122 -5.71 9.88 13.37
C GLN A 122 -4.51 8.94 13.42
N SER A 123 -3.62 9.05 12.43
CA SER A 123 -2.40 8.26 12.36
C SER A 123 -1.50 8.58 13.56
N PRO A 124 -1.04 7.57 14.31
CA PRO A 124 0.00 7.76 15.32
C PRO A 124 1.37 8.06 14.67
N PHE A 125 1.46 8.01 13.34
CA PHE A 125 2.68 8.22 12.59
C PHE A 125 2.79 9.70 12.15
N PRO A 126 3.74 10.46 12.72
CA PRO A 126 3.82 11.91 12.54
C PRO A 126 4.20 12.34 11.12
N TRP A 127 4.67 11.41 10.30
CA TRP A 127 5.12 11.71 8.95
C TRP A 127 4.02 11.66 7.90
N VAL A 128 2.79 11.20 8.19
CA VAL A 128 1.74 10.93 7.19
C VAL A 128 0.99 12.21 6.73
N LEU A 129 1.71 13.33 6.55
CA LEU A 129 1.14 14.65 6.26
C LEU A 129 1.69 15.29 4.97
N SER A 130 2.57 14.59 4.24
CA SER A 130 3.21 15.04 3.02
C SER A 130 2.57 14.42 1.77
N ILE A 131 2.73 15.12 0.65
CA ILE A 131 2.33 14.68 -0.70
C ILE A 131 2.96 13.33 -1.08
N GLY A 132 4.13 13.03 -0.50
CA GLY A 132 4.92 11.81 -0.71
C GLY A 132 4.54 10.63 0.18
N ASP A 133 3.48 10.74 0.98
CA ASP A 133 3.04 9.66 1.86
C ASP A 133 1.78 9.00 1.33
N LEU A 134 1.66 7.73 1.66
CA LEU A 134 0.53 6.87 1.39
C LEU A 134 -0.11 6.52 2.73
N CYS A 135 -1.42 6.78 2.86
CA CYS A 135 -2.22 6.44 4.04
C CYS A 135 -3.45 5.68 3.57
N THR A 136 -3.59 4.42 3.99
CA THR A 136 -4.68 3.56 3.51
C THR A 136 -5.82 3.53 4.52
N SER A 137 -7.01 3.14 4.07
CA SER A 137 -8.15 2.89 4.97
C SER A 137 -7.91 1.83 6.06
N ASN A 138 -6.77 1.13 6.03
CA ASN A 138 -6.34 0.15 7.00
C ASN A 138 -5.60 0.78 8.21
N CYS A 139 -5.29 2.07 8.17
CA CYS A 139 -4.60 2.76 9.26
C CYS A 139 -5.47 3.02 10.50
N ILE A 140 -6.79 2.85 10.43
CA ILE A 140 -7.66 3.10 11.59
C ILE A 140 -7.33 2.07 12.68
N PHE A 141 -6.51 2.48 13.64
CA PHE A 141 -6.37 1.79 14.92
C PHE A 141 -7.69 1.97 15.65
N LYS A 142 -8.37 0.87 15.99
CA LYS A 142 -9.52 0.96 16.89
C LYS A 142 -9.05 1.68 18.16
N SER A 143 -9.70 2.79 18.52
CA SER A 143 -9.57 3.30 19.89
C SER A 143 -9.78 2.13 20.86
N PRO A 144 -8.91 1.96 21.86
CA PRO A 144 -9.23 1.03 22.94
C PRO A 144 -10.57 1.50 23.53
N ALA A 145 -11.52 0.56 23.55
CA ALA A 145 -12.81 0.75 24.22
C ALA A 145 -12.62 0.93 25.73
#